data_AF-A0A3S5FC70-F1
#
_entry.id   AF-A0A3S5FC70-F1
#
_cell.length_a   1.000
_cell.length_b   1.000
_cell.length_c   1.000
_cell.angle_alpha   90.00
_cell.angle_beta   90.00
_cell.angle_gamma   90.00
#
_symmetry.space_group_name_H-M   'P 1'
#
loop_
_entity.id
_entity.type
_entity.pdbx_description
1 polymer ?
#
loop_
_entity_poly.entity_id
_entity_poly.type
_entity_poly.pdbx_seq_one_letter_code
_entity_poly.pdbx_strand_id
1 'polypeptide(L)'
;MIIILIYALQLWLEYKKIAQNFPVFHHDFPFSGIVQWLITLSIWEKCFLDRLRNFADLCCLANVSVFILSQANFGFYIHGHSPIGRADISLAGIVATLAAEQRGLTARRGLQPETDEHTYRMALPAGVRQAFNRLLSPITEATGSAGAGVGSAPATSGGGVAGTMGLGQPTTIGHVYHWSLLHETYRSVNRFLMRFISRVGAYLG
;
A
#
# COMPACT_ATOMS: atom_id res chain seq x y z
N MET A 1 3.82 -14.13 2.95
CA MET A 1 4.43 -15.00 4.00
C MET A 1 3.58 -15.12 5.24
N ILE A 2 3.28 -14.05 5.99
CA ILE A 2 2.52 -14.13 7.26
C ILE A 2 1.13 -14.75 7.08
N ILE A 3 0.39 -14.35 6.04
CA ILE A 3 -0.94 -14.90 5.75
C ILE A 3 -0.86 -16.41 5.42
N ILE A 4 0.17 -16.83 4.66
CA ILE A 4 0.41 -18.25 4.32
C ILE A 4 0.74 -19.05 5.58
N LEU A 5 1.56 -18.51 6.48
CA LEU A 5 1.89 -19.13 7.76
C LEU A 5 0.65 -19.26 8.65
N ILE A 6 -0.22 -18.25 8.68
CA ILE A 6 -1.47 -18.28 9.46
C ILE A 6 -2.42 -19.35 8.89
N TYR A 7 -2.66 -19.38 7.58
CA TYR A 7 -3.53 -20.40 6.98
C TYR A 7 -2.95 -21.81 7.07
N ALA A 8 -1.64 -21.97 6.89
CA ALA A 8 -0.96 -23.26 7.06
C ALA A 8 -1.00 -23.75 8.51
N LEU A 9 -0.84 -22.85 9.49
CA LEU A 9 -0.95 -23.18 10.91
C LEU A 9 -2.40 -23.54 11.28
N GLN A 10 -3.38 -22.79 10.75
CA GLN A 10 -4.81 -23.07 10.96
C GLN A 10 -5.17 -24.47 10.43
N LEU A 11 -4.68 -24.80 9.22
CA LEU A 11 -4.90 -26.09 8.57
C LEU A 11 -4.18 -27.23 9.31
N TRP A 12 -2.97 -26.97 9.81
CA TRP A 12 -2.21 -27.93 10.62
C TRP A 12 -2.86 -28.21 11.98
N LEU A 13 -3.47 -27.20 12.62
CA LEU A 13 -4.19 -27.36 13.88
C LEU A 13 -5.49 -28.15 13.69
N GLU A 14 -6.23 -27.91 12.61
CA GLU A 14 -7.42 -28.70 12.25
C GLU A 14 -7.04 -30.15 11.89
N TYR A 15 -5.94 -30.36 11.16
CA TYR A 15 -5.40 -31.70 10.90
C TYR A 15 -5.06 -32.43 12.22
N LYS A 16 -4.41 -31.74 13.17
CA LYS A 16 -4.04 -32.32 14.46
C LYS A 16 -5.26 -32.70 15.31
N LYS A 17 -6.34 -31.90 15.28
CA LYS A 17 -7.62 -32.24 15.94
C LYS A 17 -8.25 -33.50 15.35
N ILE A 18 -8.26 -33.63 14.02
CA ILE A 18 -8.86 -34.78 13.33
C ILE A 18 -8.02 -36.05 13.55
N ALA A 19 -6.69 -35.93 13.54
CA ALA A 19 -5.77 -37.03 13.79
C ALA A 19 -5.83 -37.56 15.24
N GLN A 20 -6.13 -36.71 16.22
CA GLN A 20 -6.34 -37.14 17.61
C GLN A 20 -7.63 -37.95 17.81
N ASN A 21 -8.61 -37.82 16.90
CA ASN A 21 -9.90 -38.51 16.99
C ASN A 21 -9.90 -39.90 16.32
N PHE A 22 -8.86 -40.22 15.53
CA PHE A 22 -8.73 -41.51 14.84
C PHE A 22 -7.28 -42.04 14.92
N PRO A 23 -6.92 -42.82 15.95
CA PRO A 23 -5.53 -43.23 16.23
C PRO A 23 -4.95 -44.28 15.25
N VAL A 24 -5.72 -44.79 14.29
CA VAL A 24 -5.34 -45.91 13.41
C VAL A 24 -4.62 -45.44 12.13
N PHE A 25 -4.65 -44.15 11.81
CA PHE A 25 -4.20 -43.60 10.51
C PHE A 25 -2.87 -42.86 10.57
N HIS A 26 -1.95 -43.27 11.45
CA HIS A 26 -0.74 -42.50 11.73
C HIS A 26 0.39 -42.66 10.68
N HIS A 27 0.29 -43.63 9.77
CA HIS A 27 1.39 -43.99 8.85
C HIS A 27 1.21 -43.57 7.38
N ASP A 28 -0.01 -43.32 6.89
CA ASP A 28 -0.27 -43.16 5.43
C ASP A 28 -0.63 -41.73 4.98
N PHE A 29 -0.73 -40.76 5.90
CA PHE A 29 -1.32 -39.44 5.62
C PHE A 29 -0.38 -38.21 5.52
N PRO A 30 0.97 -38.30 5.53
CA PRO A 30 1.79 -37.09 5.32
C PRO A 30 1.79 -36.63 3.85
N PHE A 31 1.52 -37.54 2.90
CA PHE A 31 1.61 -37.25 1.47
C PHE A 31 0.52 -36.28 1.00
N SER A 32 -0.73 -36.45 1.46
CA SER A 32 -1.83 -35.56 1.09
C SER A 32 -1.62 -34.12 1.59
N GLY A 33 -1.00 -33.96 2.78
CA GLY A 33 -0.63 -32.65 3.32
C GLY A 33 0.47 -31.96 2.51
N ILE A 34 1.50 -32.71 2.09
CA ILE A 34 2.58 -32.19 1.24
C ILE A 34 2.05 -31.77 -0.13
N VAL A 35 1.20 -32.60 -0.74
CA VAL A 35 0.57 -32.29 -2.04
C VAL A 35 -0.31 -31.04 -1.94
N GLN A 36 -1.13 -30.93 -0.89
CA GLN A 36 -1.96 -29.73 -0.66
C GLN A 36 -1.10 -28.47 -0.45
N TRP A 37 0.01 -28.59 0.29
CA TRP A 37 0.95 -27.49 0.51
C TRP A 37 1.62 -27.04 -0.79
N LEU A 38 2.09 -27.98 -1.63
CA LEU A 38 2.70 -27.69 -2.92
C LEU A 38 1.72 -27.04 -3.90
N ILE A 39 0.46 -27.51 -3.95
CA ILE A 39 -0.58 -26.91 -4.80
C ILE A 39 -0.87 -25.47 -4.35
N THR A 40 -1.02 -25.25 -3.05
CA THR A 40 -1.29 -23.92 -2.50
C THR A 40 -0.12 -22.96 -2.76
N LEU A 41 1.11 -23.45 -2.63
CA LEU A 41 2.33 -22.69 -2.94
C LEU A 41 2.39 -22.33 -4.43
N SER A 42 2.16 -23.29 -5.33
CA SER A 42 2.16 -23.07 -6.78
C SER A 42 1.08 -22.08 -7.23
N ILE A 43 -0.15 -22.22 -6.72
CA ILE A 43 -1.24 -21.30 -7.05
C ILE A 43 -0.91 -19.89 -6.54
N TRP A 44 -0.31 -19.75 -5.36
CA TRP A 44 0.02 -18.45 -4.81
C TRP A 44 1.14 -17.75 -5.59
N GLU A 45 2.24 -18.46 -5.84
CA GLU A 45 3.39 -17.92 -6.58
C GLU A 45 3.01 -17.52 -7.99
N LYS A 46 2.20 -18.30 -8.70
CA LYS A 46 1.75 -17.91 -10.05
C LYS A 46 0.65 -16.86 -10.01
N CYS A 47 -0.43 -17.06 -9.27
CA CYS A 47 -1.57 -16.16 -9.38
C CYS A 47 -1.36 -14.79 -8.71
N PHE A 48 -0.66 -14.69 -7.58
CA PHE A 48 -0.49 -13.41 -6.89
C PHE A 48 0.76 -12.66 -7.31
N LEU A 49 1.87 -13.37 -7.53
CA LEU A 49 3.12 -12.72 -7.94
C LEU A 49 3.00 -12.16 -9.36
N ASP A 50 2.34 -12.87 -10.28
CA ASP A 50 2.15 -12.37 -11.64
C ASP A 50 1.16 -11.20 -11.68
N ARG A 51 0.13 -11.19 -10.83
CA ARG A 51 -0.77 -10.02 -10.70
C ARG A 51 -0.05 -8.78 -10.19
N LEU A 52 0.84 -8.93 -9.21
CA LEU A 52 1.62 -7.80 -8.69
C LEU A 52 2.61 -7.27 -9.72
N ARG A 53 3.27 -8.16 -10.48
CA ARG A 53 4.16 -7.78 -11.59
C ARG A 53 3.40 -7.03 -12.68
N ASN A 54 2.27 -7.57 -13.14
CA ASN A 54 1.42 -6.91 -14.13
C ASN A 54 0.93 -5.52 -13.64
N PHE A 55 0.64 -5.39 -12.34
CA PHE A 55 0.29 -4.10 -11.76
C PHE A 55 1.47 -3.12 -11.75
N ALA A 56 2.67 -3.58 -11.39
CA ALA A 56 3.87 -2.76 -11.44
C ALA A 56 4.22 -2.31 -12.87
N ASP A 57 4.03 -3.20 -13.86
CA ASP A 57 4.18 -2.87 -15.27
C ASP A 57 3.18 -1.82 -15.73
N LEU A 58 1.92 -1.93 -15.29
CA LEU A 58 0.89 -0.93 -15.55
C LEU A 58 1.25 0.42 -14.92
N CYS A 59 1.78 0.43 -13.70
CA CYS A 59 2.28 1.64 -13.03
C CYS A 59 3.40 2.31 -13.83
N CYS A 60 4.33 1.52 -14.39
CA CYS A 60 5.39 2.06 -15.25
C CYS A 60 4.82 2.63 -16.55
N LEU A 61 3.89 1.93 -17.20
CA LEU A 61 3.25 2.41 -18.42
C LEU A 61 2.46 3.70 -18.18
N ALA A 62 1.75 3.79 -17.05
CA ALA A 62 1.01 4.96 -16.62
C ALA A 62 1.88 6.08 -16.02
N ASN A 63 3.18 5.85 -15.86
CA ASN A 63 4.12 6.77 -15.21
C ASN A 63 3.65 7.22 -13.79
N VAL A 64 3.07 6.28 -13.02
CA VAL A 64 2.56 6.50 -11.66
C VAL A 64 3.32 5.64 -10.66
N SER A 65 4.00 6.26 -9.70
CA SER A 65 4.59 5.56 -8.56
C SER A 65 3.61 5.43 -7.40
N VAL A 66 3.58 4.26 -6.76
CA VAL A 66 2.68 3.97 -5.62
C VAL A 66 3.49 3.86 -4.34
N PHE A 67 3.07 4.61 -3.32
CA PHE A 67 3.72 4.64 -2.01
C PHE A 67 2.74 4.16 -0.95
N ILE A 68 3.05 3.04 -0.30
CA ILE A 68 2.15 2.37 0.66
C ILE A 68 2.84 2.29 2.02
N LEU A 69 2.18 2.81 3.06
CA LEU A 69 2.62 2.68 4.44
C LEU A 69 1.75 1.67 5.17
N SER A 70 2.33 0.52 5.55
CA SER A 70 1.61 -0.49 6.33
C SER A 70 1.74 -0.27 7.83
N GLN A 71 2.86 0.30 8.27
CA GLN A 71 3.13 0.68 9.66
C GLN A 71 3.74 2.09 9.68
N ALA A 72 3.93 2.67 10.87
CA ALA A 72 4.46 4.04 11.00
C ALA A 72 5.79 4.25 10.27
N ASN A 73 6.68 3.25 10.33
CA ASN A 73 8.05 3.31 9.79
C ASN A 73 8.33 2.22 8.74
N PHE A 74 7.33 1.44 8.32
CA PHE A 74 7.52 0.35 7.36
C PHE A 74 6.44 0.37 6.28
N GLY A 75 6.87 0.19 5.04
CA GLY A 75 6.00 0.26 3.88
C GLY A 75 6.56 -0.42 2.65
N PHE A 76 5.78 -0.32 1.57
CA PHE A 76 6.10 -0.81 0.25
C PHE A 76 6.06 0.34 -0.75
N TYR A 77 6.99 0.33 -1.69
CA TYR A 77 7.07 1.32 -2.74
C TYR A 77 7.11 0.62 -4.09
N ILE A 78 6.26 1.06 -5.02
CA ILE A 78 6.22 0.59 -6.40
C ILE A 78 6.71 1.75 -7.27
N HIS A 79 7.82 1.52 -7.93
CA HIS A 79 8.42 2.49 -8.82
C HIS A 79 7.78 2.37 -10.21
N GLY A 80 6.96 3.35 -10.56
CA GLY A 80 6.27 3.43 -11.85
C GLY A 80 6.81 4.57 -12.70
N HIS A 81 8.13 4.65 -12.91
CA HIS A 81 8.70 5.62 -13.85
C HIS A 81 8.78 4.99 -15.24
N SER A 82 8.10 5.59 -16.21
CA SER A 82 8.23 5.18 -17.61
C SER A 82 9.59 5.63 -18.15
N PRO A 83 10.31 4.80 -18.94
CA PRO A 83 11.52 5.24 -19.65
C PRO A 83 11.30 6.46 -20.56
N ILE A 84 10.07 6.70 -21.00
CA ILE A 84 9.67 7.86 -21.84
C ILE A 84 9.32 9.08 -20.97
N GLY A 85 9.02 8.88 -19.68
CA GLY A 85 8.56 9.91 -18.76
C GLY A 85 7.17 10.48 -19.06
N ARG A 86 6.38 9.81 -19.92
CA ARG A 86 5.01 10.23 -20.29
C ARG A 86 4.07 9.02 -20.31
N ALA A 87 2.82 9.26 -19.89
CA ALA A 87 1.74 8.28 -19.89
C ALA A 87 0.79 8.45 -21.08
N ASP A 88 0.55 9.70 -21.50
CA ASP A 88 -0.37 10.05 -22.59
C ASP A 88 0.32 9.89 -23.95
N ILE A 89 0.52 8.64 -24.36
CA ILE A 89 1.09 8.29 -25.66
C ILE A 89 0.11 7.45 -26.46
N SER A 90 0.15 7.61 -27.79
CA SER A 90 -0.64 6.77 -28.69
C SER A 90 -0.21 5.31 -28.56
N LEU A 91 -1.09 4.38 -28.93
CA LEU A 91 -0.78 2.95 -28.91
C LEU A 91 0.49 2.63 -29.73
N ALA A 92 0.68 3.32 -30.86
CA ALA A 92 1.90 3.19 -31.67
C ALA A 92 3.15 3.63 -30.90
N GLY A 93 3.06 4.71 -30.10
CA GLY A 93 4.14 5.17 -29.23
C GLY A 93 4.47 4.17 -28.11
N ILE A 94 3.45 3.53 -27.52
CA ILE A 94 3.62 2.47 -26.53
C ILE A 94 4.39 1.29 -27.15
N VAL A 95 3.92 0.80 -28.31
CA VAL A 95 4.54 -0.34 -29.01
C VAL A 95 6.00 -0.03 -29.39
N ALA A 96 6.28 1.17 -29.89
CA ALA A 96 7.63 1.58 -30.25
C ALA A 96 8.58 1.57 -29.04
N THR A 97 8.10 1.99 -27.88
CA THR A 97 8.90 2.01 -26.66
C THR A 97 9.14 0.60 -26.14
N LEU A 98 8.11 -0.25 -26.10
CA LEU A 98 8.27 -1.64 -25.69
C LEU A 98 9.25 -2.39 -26.62
N ALA A 99 9.21 -2.10 -27.92
CA ALA A 99 10.17 -2.66 -28.88
C ALA A 99 11.60 -2.15 -28.65
N ALA A 100 11.78 -0.88 -28.27
CA ALA A 100 13.08 -0.32 -27.92
C ALA A 100 13.63 -0.92 -26.62
N GLU A 101 12.76 -1.13 -25.63
CA GLU A 101 13.09 -1.77 -24.37
C GLU A 101 13.48 -3.25 -24.53
N GLN A 102 12.74 -4.00 -25.35
CA GLN A 102 13.09 -5.38 -25.69
C GLN A 102 14.50 -5.48 -26.33
N ARG A 103 14.93 -4.43 -27.03
CA ARG A 103 16.26 -4.32 -27.63
C ARG A 103 17.32 -3.77 -26.69
N GLY A 104 16.97 -3.44 -25.44
CA GLY A 104 17.87 -2.86 -24.44
C GLY A 104 18.33 -1.44 -24.76
N LEU A 105 17.57 -0.69 -25.56
CA LEU A 105 17.93 0.67 -26.00
C LEU A 105 17.44 1.76 -25.03
N THR A 106 16.67 1.39 -24.00
CA THR A 106 16.08 2.30 -23.01
C THR A 106 16.73 2.11 -21.64
N ALA A 107 16.66 3.15 -20.79
CA ALA A 107 17.05 3.03 -19.40
C ALA A 107 16.26 1.90 -18.71
N ARG A 108 16.93 1.17 -17.81
CA ARG A 108 16.28 0.17 -16.96
C ARG A 108 15.25 0.84 -16.06
N ARG A 109 14.20 0.08 -15.74
CA ARG A 109 13.02 0.61 -15.05
C ARG A 109 13.12 0.59 -13.53
N GLY A 110 14.18 0.05 -12.95
CA GLY A 110 14.38 0.04 -11.50
C GLY A 110 14.83 1.39 -10.95
N LEU A 111 14.69 1.53 -9.62
CA LEU A 111 15.20 2.67 -8.86
C LEU A 111 16.74 2.69 -8.79
N GLN A 112 17.38 1.52 -8.92
CA GLN A 112 18.83 1.37 -9.02
C GLN A 112 19.26 1.28 -10.49
N PRO A 113 20.41 1.84 -10.87
CA PRO A 113 20.82 1.98 -12.27
C PRO A 113 21.00 0.68 -13.05
N GLU A 114 20.91 -0.50 -12.41
CA GLU A 114 21.18 -1.79 -13.05
C GLU A 114 20.11 -2.86 -12.79
N THR A 115 19.00 -2.53 -12.13
CA THR A 115 17.95 -3.52 -11.84
C THR A 115 16.65 -3.21 -12.58
N ASP A 116 15.92 -4.27 -12.92
CA ASP A 116 14.55 -4.22 -13.46
C ASP A 116 13.52 -4.46 -12.35
N GLU A 117 13.91 -4.29 -11.08
CA GLU A 117 13.03 -4.50 -9.96
C GLU A 117 12.15 -3.26 -9.74
N HIS A 118 10.84 -3.46 -9.70
CA HIS A 118 9.87 -2.36 -9.59
C HIS A 118 9.28 -2.19 -8.20
N THR A 119 9.49 -3.18 -7.33
CA THR A 119 8.82 -3.30 -6.04
C THR A 119 9.84 -3.31 -4.94
N TYR A 120 9.72 -2.37 -4.01
CA TYR A 120 10.67 -2.16 -2.94
C TYR A 120 10.00 -2.24 -1.58
N ARG A 121 10.73 -2.79 -0.61
CA ARG A 121 10.38 -2.68 0.82
C ARG A 121 11.18 -1.56 1.43
N MET A 122 10.52 -0.67 2.15
CA MET A 122 11.14 0.51 2.73
C MET A 122 10.94 0.55 4.24
N ALA A 123 12.04 0.82 4.95
CA ALA A 123 12.04 1.23 6.34
C ALA A 123 12.34 2.74 6.39
N LEU A 124 11.40 3.50 6.94
CA LEU A 124 11.42 4.96 6.91
C LEU A 124 11.77 5.51 8.30
N PRO A 125 12.65 6.53 8.39
CA PRO A 125 12.87 7.25 9.64
C PRO A 125 11.58 7.94 10.11
N ALA A 126 11.40 8.04 11.43
CA ALA A 126 10.23 8.69 12.04
C ALA A 126 10.04 10.14 11.56
N GLY A 127 11.11 10.85 11.22
CA GLY A 127 11.05 12.21 10.67
C GLY A 127 10.34 12.31 9.32
N VAL A 128 10.53 11.32 8.42
CA VAL A 128 9.83 11.27 7.13
C VAL A 128 8.33 11.07 7.35
N ARG A 129 7.97 10.22 8.31
CA ARG A 129 6.57 10.01 8.69
C ARG A 129 5.95 11.26 9.29
N GLN A 130 6.67 11.98 10.14
CA GLN A 130 6.19 13.24 10.73
C GLN A 130 5.96 14.30 9.63
N ALA A 131 6.89 14.44 8.68
CA ALA A 131 6.74 15.35 7.55
C ALA A 131 5.51 14.97 6.69
N PHE A 132 5.34 13.69 6.38
CA PHE A 132 4.19 13.19 5.62
C PHE A 132 2.86 13.49 6.34
N ASN A 133 2.78 13.23 7.64
CA ASN A 133 1.58 13.51 8.43
C ASN A 133 1.26 15.02 8.49
N ARG A 134 2.29 15.88 8.58
CA ARG A 134 2.11 17.34 8.53
C ARG A 134 1.55 17.80 7.18
N LEU A 135 1.98 17.19 6.08
CA LEU A 135 1.44 17.52 4.76
C LEU A 135 0.01 17.03 4.57
N LEU A 136 -0.38 15.93 5.25
CA LEU A 136 -1.73 15.38 5.17
C LEU A 136 -2.72 16.06 6.15
N SER A 137 -2.21 16.78 7.15
CA SER A 137 -2.99 17.46 8.18
C SER A 137 -4.20 18.26 7.66
N PRO A 138 -4.11 19.09 6.58
CA PRO A 138 -5.25 19.85 6.09
C PRO A 138 -6.42 18.98 5.62
N ILE A 139 -6.15 17.78 5.07
CA ILE A 139 -7.20 16.85 4.68
C ILE A 139 -7.72 16.11 5.91
N THR A 140 -6.85 15.63 6.79
CA THR A 140 -7.28 14.86 7.97
C THR A 140 -8.03 15.69 9.00
N GLU A 141 -7.70 16.98 9.16
CA GLU A 141 -8.42 17.91 10.03
C GLU A 141 -9.78 18.27 9.42
N ALA A 142 -9.84 18.47 8.10
CA ALA A 142 -11.10 18.64 7.37
C ALA A 142 -12.00 17.39 7.44
N THR A 143 -11.43 16.19 7.43
CA THR A 143 -12.17 14.94 7.61
C THR A 143 -12.52 14.66 9.09
N GLY A 144 -11.62 14.98 10.02
CA GLY A 144 -11.76 14.70 11.46
C GLY A 144 -12.82 15.56 12.14
N SER A 145 -13.09 16.76 11.63
CA SER A 145 -14.23 17.60 12.05
C SER A 145 -15.60 17.04 11.63
N ALA A 146 -15.64 16.06 10.73
CA ALA A 146 -16.86 15.30 10.38
C ALA A 146 -16.96 13.93 11.10
N GLY A 147 -15.92 13.51 11.83
CA GLY A 147 -15.79 12.16 12.41
C GLY A 147 -15.57 12.10 13.93
N ALA A 148 -15.44 13.23 14.64
CA ALA A 148 -15.25 13.27 16.09
C ALA A 148 -16.56 13.06 16.89
N GLY A 149 -17.35 12.07 16.47
CA GLY A 149 -18.59 11.63 17.10
C GLY A 149 -18.65 10.11 17.30
N VAL A 150 -17.52 9.43 17.46
CA VAL A 150 -17.50 8.02 17.93
C VAL A 150 -16.31 7.81 18.87
N GLY A 151 -16.60 7.85 20.17
CA GLY A 151 -16.03 6.94 21.17
C GLY A 151 -14.56 7.08 21.56
N SER A 152 -14.25 8.06 22.42
CA SER A 152 -13.34 7.82 23.55
C SER A 152 -13.60 8.87 24.62
N ALA A 153 -14.42 8.50 25.60
CA ALA A 153 -14.68 9.30 26.80
C ALA A 153 -13.43 9.32 27.70
N PRO A 154 -12.89 10.48 28.09
CA PRO A 154 -12.12 10.59 29.31
C PRO A 154 -13.10 10.72 30.47
N ALA A 155 -13.06 9.75 31.39
CA ALA A 155 -13.76 9.86 32.65
C ALA A 155 -13.16 11.00 33.49
N THR A 156 -13.92 12.07 33.74
CA THR A 156 -13.70 12.89 34.93
C THR A 156 -14.99 13.63 35.32
N SER A 157 -15.38 13.38 36.57
CA SER A 157 -16.51 13.89 37.33
C SER A 157 -16.40 15.38 37.68
N GLY A 158 -17.53 16.09 37.74
CA GLY A 158 -17.65 17.35 38.50
C GLY A 158 -18.60 18.34 37.85
N GLY A 159 -19.75 18.59 38.47
CA GLY A 159 -20.86 19.36 37.89
C GLY A 159 -20.79 20.88 38.01
N GLY A 160 -21.79 21.55 37.42
CA GLY A 160 -22.12 22.94 37.73
C GLY A 160 -22.59 23.81 36.56
N VAL A 161 -23.90 24.06 36.56
CA VAL A 161 -24.59 25.31 36.17
C VAL A 161 -24.86 25.60 34.69
N ALA A 162 -26.17 25.76 34.42
CA ALA A 162 -26.82 26.15 33.18
C ALA A 162 -26.44 27.56 32.70
N GLY A 163 -26.30 27.71 31.38
CA GLY A 163 -26.10 29.00 30.72
C GLY A 163 -26.48 28.97 29.25
N THR A 164 -27.68 29.47 28.96
CA THR A 164 -28.13 30.15 27.73
C THR A 164 -28.07 29.43 26.37
N MET A 165 -29.26 29.14 25.85
CA MET A 165 -29.56 28.69 24.50
C MET A 165 -29.13 29.73 23.46
N GLY A 166 -28.14 29.39 22.63
CA GLY A 166 -27.95 29.99 21.32
C GLY A 166 -28.42 29.00 20.26
N LEU A 167 -29.50 29.31 19.54
CA LEU A 167 -29.90 28.59 18.33
C LEU A 167 -28.84 28.80 17.23
N GLY A 168 -27.81 27.97 17.25
CA GLY A 168 -26.93 27.75 16.11
C GLY A 168 -27.54 26.66 15.24
N GLN A 169 -27.99 27.06 14.06
CA GLN A 169 -28.54 26.27 12.97
C GLN A 169 -27.87 24.90 12.79
N PRO A 170 -28.63 23.81 12.51
CA PRO A 170 -28.03 22.53 12.16
C PRO A 170 -27.49 22.64 10.72
N THR A 171 -26.23 23.05 10.56
CA THR A 171 -25.59 23.00 9.25
C THR A 171 -25.28 21.55 8.91
N THR A 172 -26.09 20.98 8.04
CA THR A 172 -25.86 19.81 7.18
C THR A 172 -24.36 19.47 7.03
N ILE A 173 -23.84 18.58 7.88
CA ILE A 173 -22.41 18.21 7.94
C ILE A 173 -22.12 17.17 6.86
N GLY A 174 -22.00 17.67 5.64
CA GLY A 174 -21.56 16.93 4.46
C GLY A 174 -21.08 17.91 3.40
N HIS A 175 -20.44 19.01 3.83
CA HIS A 175 -20.09 20.09 2.92
C HIS A 175 -18.64 19.92 2.42
N VAL A 176 -18.55 19.22 1.29
CA VAL A 176 -17.68 19.56 0.15
C VAL A 176 -16.24 19.89 0.52
N TYR A 177 -15.35 18.90 0.40
CA TYR A 177 -13.92 19.17 0.26
C TYR A 177 -13.73 20.22 -0.85
N HIS A 178 -13.24 21.40 -0.51
CA HIS A 178 -12.94 22.43 -1.49
C HIS A 178 -11.82 21.90 -2.40
N TRP A 179 -12.11 21.72 -3.70
CA TRP A 179 -11.22 21.07 -4.66
C TRP A 179 -9.80 21.65 -4.67
N SER A 180 -9.64 22.95 -4.37
CA SER A 180 -8.31 23.57 -4.32
C SER A 180 -7.47 23.09 -3.14
N LEU A 181 -8.07 22.81 -1.97
CA LEU A 181 -7.34 22.37 -0.78
C LEU A 181 -6.79 20.96 -0.99
N LEU A 182 -7.63 20.06 -1.54
CA LEU A 182 -7.23 18.69 -1.86
C LEU A 182 -6.15 18.68 -2.92
N HIS A 183 -6.30 19.50 -3.96
CA HIS A 183 -5.32 19.62 -5.03
C HIS A 183 -3.98 20.21 -4.56
N GLU A 184 -3.98 21.24 -3.72
CA GLU A 184 -2.74 21.81 -3.16
C GLU A 184 -2.04 20.80 -2.23
N THR A 185 -2.81 20.13 -1.39
CA THR A 185 -2.29 19.07 -0.51
C THR A 185 -1.67 17.95 -1.34
N TYR A 186 -2.36 17.47 -2.37
CA TYR A 186 -1.86 16.44 -3.28
C TYR A 186 -0.56 16.88 -3.98
N ARG A 187 -0.50 18.11 -4.50
CA ARG A 187 0.71 18.67 -5.11
C ARG A 187 1.88 18.74 -4.12
N SER A 188 1.62 19.16 -2.88
CA SER A 188 2.65 19.25 -1.85
C SER A 188 3.24 17.88 -1.50
N VAL A 189 2.38 16.86 -1.36
CA VAL A 189 2.76 15.47 -1.07
C VAL A 189 3.54 14.87 -2.24
N ASN A 190 3.05 15.02 -3.48
CA ASN A 190 3.76 14.53 -4.66
C ASN A 190 5.14 15.17 -4.80
N ARG A 191 5.26 16.49 -4.56
CA ARG A 191 6.55 17.19 -4.62
C ARG A 191 7.50 16.67 -3.54
N PHE A 192 7.01 16.42 -2.34
CA PHE A 192 7.78 15.82 -1.26
C PHE A 192 8.27 14.41 -1.64
N LEU A 193 7.38 13.54 -2.11
CA LEU A 193 7.71 12.17 -2.51
C LEU A 193 8.72 12.14 -3.66
N MET A 194 8.54 12.96 -4.69
CA MET A 194 9.48 13.05 -5.80
C MET A 194 10.89 13.45 -5.35
N ARG A 195 11.00 14.43 -4.45
CA ARG A 195 12.30 14.83 -3.87
C ARG A 195 12.90 13.77 -2.96
N PHE A 196 12.07 13.06 -2.21
CA PHE A 196 12.50 11.94 -1.38
C PHE A 196 13.08 10.82 -2.26
N ILE A 197 12.33 10.40 -3.30
CA ILE A 197 12.73 9.33 -4.22
C ILE A 197 13.99 9.73 -5.00
N SER A 198 14.08 10.97 -5.51
CA SER A 198 15.27 11.41 -6.24
C SER A 198 16.53 11.36 -5.35
N ARG A 199 16.37 11.69 -4.07
CA ARG A 199 17.46 11.63 -3.10
C ARG A 199 17.82 10.19 -2.73
N VAL A 200 16.84 9.30 -2.59
CA VAL A 200 17.09 7.87 -2.34
C VAL A 200 17.78 7.21 -3.54
N GLY A 201 17.33 7.47 -4.76
CA GLY A 201 17.97 6.96 -5.98
C GLY A 201 19.44 7.37 -6.08
N ALA A 202 19.77 8.61 -5.69
CA ALA A 202 21.15 9.10 -5.66
C ALA A 202 22.05 8.43 -4.61
N TYR A 203 21.50 7.78 -3.58
CA TYR A 203 22.28 7.01 -2.59
C TYR A 203 22.42 5.54 -2.96
N LEU A 204 21.64 5.05 -3.92
CA LEU A 204 21.59 3.64 -4.30
C LEU A 204 22.37 3.32 -5.59
N GLY A 205 22.77 4.33 -6.35
CA GLY A 205 23.70 4.23 -7.48
C GLY A 205 25.08 4.74 -7.11
#